data_AF-A0A7X7TX23-F1
#
_entry.id   AF-A0A7X7TX23-F1
#
_cell.length_a   1.000
_cell.length_b   1.000
_cell.length_c   1.000
_cell.angle_alpha   90.00
_cell.angle_beta   90.00
_cell.angle_gamma   90.00
#
_symmetry.space_group_name_H-M   'P 1'
#
loop_
_entity.id
_entity.type
_entity.pdbx_description
1 polymer ?
#
loop_
_entity_poly.entity_id
_entity_poly.type
_entity_poly.pdbx_seq_one_letter_code
_entity_poly.pdbx_strand_id
1 'polypeptide(L)'
;MVKFIAIISMLLPVSSYAEMNFDGNGDSSIKEAIVNTEIPTPTVDKSVHSKAQKEWTVMVYLNAKNNLEPFGISDMNEMEMVGSNDNLNIVVQFGRIKGYDTTNGDWKTTRRYYVTKDTDTKTINSQMVADLGKVDMGDYKSLIDFGKWVKQNYPAKKYLLVVWNHGSGWEKSMGLPITKGISYDDETGNHINTPQLGMALKEIGKIDILNFDACL
;
A
#
# COMPACT_ATOMS: atom_id res chain seq x y z
N MET A 1 -38.04 15.68 -15.60
CA MET A 1 -36.74 15.59 -16.29
C MET A 1 -36.16 14.21 -16.04
N VAL A 2 -35.75 13.53 -17.11
CA VAL A 2 -35.66 12.07 -17.24
C VAL A 2 -34.50 11.47 -16.44
N LYS A 3 -34.79 10.41 -15.66
CA LYS A 3 -33.84 9.47 -15.06
C LYS A 3 -33.27 8.56 -16.17
N PHE A 4 -31.95 8.49 -16.32
CA PHE A 4 -31.30 7.40 -17.05
C PHE A 4 -30.92 6.29 -16.07
N ILE A 5 -31.62 5.15 -16.15
CA ILE A 5 -31.20 3.87 -15.57
C ILE A 5 -30.56 3.10 -16.73
N ALA A 6 -29.26 2.86 -16.65
CA ALA A 6 -28.58 1.95 -17.56
C ALA A 6 -28.84 0.51 -17.08
N ILE A 7 -29.67 -0.23 -17.81
CA ILE A 7 -29.84 -1.68 -17.63
C ILE A 7 -28.81 -2.35 -18.55
N ILE A 8 -27.77 -2.94 -17.96
CA ILE A 8 -26.84 -3.83 -18.67
C ILE A 8 -27.49 -5.21 -18.71
N SER A 9 -28.01 -5.63 -19.86
CA SER A 9 -28.43 -7.02 -20.07
C SER A 9 -27.19 -7.87 -20.35
N MET A 10 -26.81 -8.74 -19.41
CA MET A 10 -25.88 -9.82 -19.69
C MET A 10 -26.62 -10.91 -20.47
N LEU A 11 -26.35 -11.00 -21.77
CA LEU A 11 -26.60 -12.21 -22.56
C LEU A 11 -25.49 -13.21 -22.22
N LEU A 12 -25.82 -14.24 -21.44
CA LEU A 12 -24.96 -15.41 -21.30
C LEU A 12 -25.13 -16.29 -22.55
N PRO A 13 -24.04 -16.70 -23.23
CA PRO A 13 -24.15 -17.70 -24.26
C PRO A 13 -24.47 -19.05 -23.61
N VAL A 14 -25.56 -19.68 -24.03
CA VAL A 14 -25.81 -21.09 -23.69
C VAL A 14 -24.93 -21.93 -24.60
N SER A 15 -23.78 -22.35 -24.08
CA SER A 15 -22.96 -23.35 -24.74
C SER A 15 -23.60 -24.72 -24.51
N SER A 16 -24.08 -25.36 -25.58
CA SER A 16 -24.46 -26.76 -25.56
C SER A 16 -23.22 -27.61 -25.31
N TYR A 17 -23.02 -28.10 -24.09
CA TYR A 17 -21.97 -29.08 -23.83
C TYR A 17 -22.46 -30.46 -24.30
N ALA A 18 -21.80 -31.02 -25.31
CA ALA A 18 -21.92 -32.44 -25.59
C ALA A 18 -21.30 -33.20 -24.41
N GLU A 19 -22.06 -34.06 -23.73
CA GLU A 19 -21.53 -34.91 -22.67
C GLU A 19 -20.50 -35.88 -23.26
N MET A 20 -19.25 -35.80 -22.79
CA MET A 20 -18.17 -36.71 -23.18
C MET A 20 -18.12 -37.89 -22.21
N ASN A 21 -18.53 -39.08 -22.66
CA ASN A 21 -18.40 -40.33 -21.91
C ASN A 21 -16.97 -40.86 -22.00
N PHE A 22 -16.31 -41.04 -20.86
CA PHE A 22 -14.92 -41.52 -20.75
C PHE A 22 -14.78 -43.04 -20.53
N ASP A 23 -15.88 -43.76 -20.36
CA ASP A 23 -15.86 -45.18 -19.98
C ASP A 23 -16.04 -46.15 -21.17
N GLY A 24 -15.92 -45.66 -22.40
CA GLY A 24 -16.09 -46.46 -23.62
C GLY A 24 -14.75 -46.92 -24.22
N ASN A 25 -14.59 -48.23 -24.42
CA ASN A 25 -13.42 -48.81 -25.06
C ASN A 25 -13.48 -48.57 -26.59
N GLY A 26 -12.90 -47.48 -27.09
CA GLY A 26 -12.84 -47.17 -28.54
C GLY A 26 -12.25 -45.81 -28.89
N ASP A 27 -11.01 -45.80 -29.40
CA ASP A 27 -10.16 -44.64 -29.77
C ASP A 27 -10.63 -43.86 -31.03
N SER A 28 -11.90 -43.42 -31.10
CA SER A 28 -12.40 -42.65 -32.27
C SER A 28 -13.15 -41.36 -31.93
N SER A 29 -13.74 -41.20 -30.74
CA SER A 29 -14.52 -39.99 -30.40
C SER A 29 -13.66 -38.77 -30.06
N ILE A 30 -12.44 -38.97 -29.55
CA ILE A 30 -11.58 -37.87 -29.08
C ILE A 30 -10.92 -37.14 -30.25
N LYS A 31 -10.53 -37.86 -31.32
CA LYS A 31 -9.85 -37.26 -32.47
C LYS A 31 -10.78 -36.38 -33.31
N GLU A 32 -12.04 -36.77 -33.46
CA GLU A 32 -13.04 -35.94 -34.15
C GLU A 32 -13.47 -34.71 -33.35
N ALA A 33 -13.52 -34.80 -32.01
CA ALA A 33 -13.86 -33.67 -31.14
C ALA A 33 -12.77 -32.59 -31.10
N ILE A 34 -11.48 -32.98 -31.18
CA ILE A 34 -10.36 -32.03 -31.16
C ILE A 34 -10.21 -31.30 -32.51
N VAL A 35 -10.53 -31.94 -33.64
CA VAL A 35 -10.39 -31.36 -34.98
C VAL A 35 -11.43 -30.27 -35.27
N ASN A 36 -12.62 -30.34 -34.65
CA ASN A 36 -13.71 -29.40 -34.87
C ASN A 36 -13.89 -28.36 -33.76
N THR A 37 -13.00 -28.33 -32.76
CA THR A 37 -13.03 -27.31 -31.71
C THR A 37 -12.09 -26.16 -32.08
N GLU A 38 -12.65 -25.09 -32.64
CA GLU A 38 -11.95 -23.80 -32.66
C GLU A 38 -11.83 -23.31 -31.21
N ILE A 39 -10.65 -23.50 -30.60
CA ILE A 39 -10.33 -22.89 -29.31
C ILE A 39 -10.16 -21.40 -29.59
N PRO A 40 -11.04 -20.52 -29.08
CA PRO A 40 -10.84 -19.10 -29.23
C PRO A 40 -9.51 -18.76 -28.55
N THR A 41 -8.56 -18.22 -29.30
CA THR A 41 -7.33 -17.69 -28.72
C THR A 41 -7.75 -16.70 -27.64
N PRO A 42 -7.34 -16.88 -26.36
CA PRO A 42 -7.66 -15.90 -25.35
C PRO A 42 -7.05 -14.58 -25.81
N THR A 43 -7.90 -13.62 -26.16
CA THR A 43 -7.47 -12.25 -26.33
C THR A 43 -7.00 -11.81 -24.96
N VAL A 44 -5.69 -11.83 -24.76
CA VAL A 44 -5.06 -11.20 -23.61
C VAL A 44 -5.47 -9.74 -23.69
N ASP A 45 -6.45 -9.38 -22.88
CA ASP A 45 -6.83 -8.00 -22.68
C ASP A 45 -5.61 -7.31 -22.06
N LYS A 46 -4.83 -6.63 -22.90
CA LYS A 46 -3.71 -5.79 -22.49
C LYS A 46 -4.19 -4.49 -21.82
N SER A 47 -5.44 -4.41 -21.36
CA SER A 47 -5.93 -3.33 -20.51
C SER A 47 -5.75 -3.61 -19.01
N VAL A 48 -4.62 -4.21 -18.62
CA VAL A 48 -4.06 -3.80 -17.32
C VAL A 48 -3.59 -2.37 -17.53
N HIS A 49 -4.46 -1.39 -17.28
CA HIS A 49 -4.07 0.01 -17.17
C HIS A 49 -3.03 0.08 -16.04
N SER A 50 -1.75 -0.12 -16.36
CA SER A 50 -0.66 0.21 -15.46
C SER A 50 -0.86 1.68 -15.13
N LYS A 51 -1.05 2.01 -13.86
CA LYS A 51 -1.22 3.41 -13.46
C LYS A 51 -0.08 4.22 -14.08
N ALA A 52 -0.43 5.37 -14.67
CA ALA A 52 0.54 6.19 -15.37
C ALA A 52 1.71 6.52 -14.44
N GLN A 53 2.93 6.27 -14.91
CA GLN A 53 4.14 6.53 -14.15
C GLN A 53 4.33 8.04 -13.99
N LYS A 54 4.46 8.52 -12.74
CA LYS A 54 4.71 9.93 -12.44
C LYS A 54 6.21 10.25 -12.33
N GLU A 55 6.57 11.53 -12.23
CA GLU A 55 7.97 11.93 -11.99
C GLU A 55 8.45 11.48 -10.61
N TRP A 56 7.64 11.74 -9.58
CA TRP A 56 7.97 11.42 -8.19
C TRP A 56 6.86 10.64 -7.49
N THR A 57 7.27 9.73 -6.61
CA THR A 57 6.43 9.20 -5.54
C THR A 57 7.13 9.38 -4.21
N VAL A 58 6.48 10.10 -3.31
CA VAL A 58 6.85 10.26 -1.92
C VAL A 58 6.08 9.21 -1.11
N MET A 59 6.81 8.30 -0.49
CA MET A 59 6.29 7.28 0.42
C MET A 59 6.54 7.74 1.84
N VAL A 60 5.50 7.90 2.64
CA VAL A 60 5.64 8.26 4.06
C VAL A 60 5.17 7.11 4.91
N TYR A 61 6.13 6.49 5.62
CA TYR A 61 5.87 5.46 6.60
C TYR A 61 5.72 6.13 7.96
N LEU A 62 4.48 6.52 8.26
CA LEU A 62 4.08 7.35 9.41
C LEU A 62 3.64 6.44 10.55
N ASN A 63 4.60 5.91 11.29
CA ASN A 63 4.31 5.12 12.48
C ASN A 63 4.07 6.08 13.65
N ALA A 64 2.81 6.36 13.98
CA ALA A 64 2.46 7.17 15.15
C ALA A 64 1.78 6.32 16.23
N LYS A 65 2.18 5.04 16.33
CA LYS A 65 1.70 4.12 17.36
C LYS A 65 2.48 4.29 18.67
N ASN A 66 2.60 5.54 19.11
CA ASN A 66 3.27 5.95 20.33
C ASN A 66 2.81 7.38 20.69
N ASN A 67 3.49 8.01 21.64
CA ASN A 67 3.14 9.36 22.08
C ASN A 67 3.29 10.48 21.03
N LEU A 68 3.78 10.18 19.81
CA LEU A 68 3.85 11.13 18.72
C LEU A 68 2.57 11.19 17.86
N GLU A 69 1.53 10.41 18.17
CA GLU A 69 0.25 10.39 17.43
C GLU A 69 -0.29 11.78 17.00
N PRO A 70 -0.33 12.80 17.89
CA PRO A 70 -0.86 14.13 17.51
C PRO A 70 -0.01 14.85 16.44
N PHE A 71 1.30 14.59 16.41
CA PHE A 71 2.21 15.17 15.42
C PHE A 71 2.04 14.49 14.06
N GLY A 72 1.83 13.17 14.04
CA GLY A 72 1.50 12.46 12.81
C GLY A 72 0.20 12.97 12.16
N ILE A 73 -0.80 13.35 12.98
CA ILE A 73 -2.02 14.01 12.48
C ILE A 73 -1.68 15.37 11.87
N SER A 74 -0.85 16.17 12.53
CA SER A 74 -0.45 17.49 12.05
C SER A 74 0.30 17.39 10.71
N ASP A 75 1.28 16.49 10.60
CA ASP A 75 2.07 16.28 9.39
C ASP A 75 1.22 15.74 8.23
N MET A 76 0.19 14.93 8.50
CA MET A 76 -0.76 14.52 7.47
C MET A 76 -1.50 15.72 6.88
N ASN A 77 -2.02 16.63 7.71
CA ASN A 77 -2.68 17.85 7.23
C ASN A 77 -1.69 18.79 6.51
N GLU A 78 -0.42 18.86 6.93
CA GLU A 78 0.60 19.63 6.21
C GLU A 78 0.86 19.07 4.81
N MET A 79 0.90 17.75 4.64
CA MET A 79 1.01 17.12 3.32
C MET A 79 -0.22 17.39 2.45
N GLU A 80 -1.42 17.49 3.04
CA GLU A 80 -2.67 17.85 2.35
C GLU A 80 -2.65 19.27 1.77
N MET A 81 -1.85 20.19 2.32
CA MET A 81 -1.71 21.53 1.74
C MET A 81 -1.08 21.52 0.33
N VAL A 82 -0.32 20.48 -0.01
CA VAL A 82 0.27 20.27 -1.34
C VAL A 82 -0.52 19.22 -2.12
N GLY A 83 -0.75 18.06 -1.51
CA GLY A 83 -1.42 16.91 -2.10
C GLY A 83 -0.70 16.29 -3.31
N SER A 84 -1.21 15.14 -3.74
CA SER A 84 -0.78 14.51 -4.99
C SER A 84 -1.33 15.26 -6.21
N ASN A 85 -0.58 15.26 -7.31
CA ASN A 85 -0.94 15.93 -8.57
C ASN A 85 -0.40 15.13 -9.79
N ASP A 86 -0.49 15.67 -11.00
CA ASP A 86 -0.12 14.96 -12.24
C ASP A 86 1.34 14.45 -12.26
N ASN A 87 2.25 15.12 -11.55
CA ASN A 87 3.68 14.77 -11.53
C ASN A 87 4.14 14.11 -10.22
N LEU A 88 3.32 14.14 -9.17
CA LEU A 88 3.68 13.71 -7.82
C LEU A 88 2.60 12.80 -7.22
N ASN A 89 3.00 11.62 -6.74
CA ASN A 89 2.22 10.87 -5.76
C ASN A 89 2.76 11.16 -4.36
N ILE A 90 1.88 11.42 -3.40
CA ILE A 90 2.19 11.38 -1.98
C ILE A 90 1.31 10.27 -1.38
N VAL A 91 1.96 9.24 -0.84
CA VAL A 91 1.29 8.05 -0.33
C VAL A 91 1.76 7.78 1.08
N VAL A 92 0.82 7.67 2.01
CA VAL A 92 1.11 7.56 3.44
C VAL A 92 0.57 6.22 3.96
N GLN A 93 1.38 5.46 4.69
CA GLN A 93 0.89 4.41 5.58
C GLN A 93 0.98 4.93 7.00
N PHE A 94 -0.18 5.11 7.64
CA PHE A 94 -0.35 5.78 8.91
C PHE A 94 -0.90 4.80 9.95
N GLY A 95 -0.10 4.47 10.96
CA GLY A 95 -0.54 3.72 12.14
C GLY A 95 -0.83 4.63 13.31
N ARG A 96 -1.96 4.41 13.97
CA ARG A 96 -2.36 5.10 15.20
C ARG A 96 -2.62 4.12 16.33
N ILE A 97 -2.53 4.61 17.56
CA ILE A 97 -2.72 3.85 18.79
C ILE A 97 -3.79 4.54 19.64
N LYS A 98 -4.30 3.85 20.67
CA LYS A 98 -5.16 4.50 21.67
C LYS A 98 -4.35 5.46 22.56
N GLY A 99 -4.96 6.58 22.94
CA GLY A 99 -4.61 7.31 24.16
C GLY A 99 -3.82 8.61 23.98
N TYR A 100 -3.44 9.00 22.76
CA TYR A 100 -2.72 10.25 22.54
C TYR A 100 -3.50 11.27 21.70
N ASP A 101 -4.27 10.84 20.70
CA ASP A 101 -5.09 11.73 19.89
C ASP A 101 -6.47 11.13 19.57
N THR A 102 -7.55 11.86 19.85
CA THR A 102 -8.92 11.46 19.51
C THR A 102 -9.53 12.31 18.38
N THR A 103 -8.77 13.24 17.82
CA THR A 103 -9.14 14.00 16.62
C THR A 103 -9.11 13.08 15.40
N ASN A 104 -9.70 13.53 14.29
CA ASN A 104 -9.64 12.79 13.01
C ASN A 104 -10.20 11.36 13.07
N GLY A 105 -11.13 11.15 14.00
CA GLY A 105 -11.62 9.85 14.42
C GLY A 105 -10.57 9.12 15.27
N ASP A 106 -10.97 8.59 16.41
CA ASP A 106 -10.09 7.80 17.29
C ASP A 106 -9.96 6.36 16.76
N TRP A 107 -9.38 6.18 15.58
CA TRP A 107 -9.11 4.86 14.99
C TRP A 107 -7.74 4.34 15.44
N LYS A 108 -7.64 3.03 15.65
CA LYS A 108 -6.46 2.36 16.23
C LYS A 108 -5.89 1.28 15.29
N THR A 109 -6.03 1.53 14.00
CA THR A 109 -5.55 0.64 12.94
C THR A 109 -4.41 1.30 12.18
N THR A 110 -3.89 0.61 11.18
CA THR A 110 -2.96 1.15 10.20
C THR A 110 -3.68 1.32 8.87
N ARG A 111 -3.67 2.54 8.33
CA ARG A 111 -4.38 2.90 7.10
C ARG A 111 -3.41 3.38 6.04
N ARG A 112 -3.80 3.24 4.79
CA ARG A 112 -3.09 3.82 3.64
C ARG A 112 -3.92 4.93 3.05
N TYR A 113 -3.25 6.04 2.74
CA TYR A 113 -3.85 7.22 2.15
C TYR A 113 -3.14 7.58 0.86
N TYR A 114 -3.92 7.96 -0.14
CA TYR A 114 -3.45 8.77 -1.25
C TYR A 114 -3.75 10.22 -0.88
N VAL A 115 -2.70 11.02 -0.66
CA VAL A 115 -2.88 12.37 -0.11
C VAL A 115 -3.51 13.26 -1.18
N THR A 116 -4.67 13.83 -0.88
CA THR A 116 -5.36 14.78 -1.76
C THR A 116 -5.17 16.19 -1.25
N LYS A 117 -5.10 17.14 -2.17
CA LYS A 117 -4.93 18.53 -1.78
C LYS A 117 -6.20 19.09 -1.14
N ASP A 118 -6.06 19.77 -0.02
CA ASP A 118 -7.09 20.62 0.55
C ASP A 118 -6.48 21.82 1.30
N THR A 119 -7.28 22.50 2.12
CA THR A 119 -6.87 23.66 2.91
C THR A 119 -7.28 23.56 4.38
N ASP A 120 -7.80 22.41 4.82
CA ASP A 120 -8.13 22.17 6.22
C ASP A 120 -6.86 21.75 6.97
N THR A 121 -6.46 22.52 7.97
CA THR A 121 -5.25 22.23 8.74
C THR A 121 -5.49 21.37 9.96
N LYS A 122 -6.71 20.87 10.16
CA LYS A 122 -7.14 20.15 11.36
C LYS A 122 -7.76 18.79 11.05
N THR A 123 -8.38 18.63 9.89
CA THR A 123 -9.09 17.42 9.50
C THR A 123 -8.45 16.76 8.30
N ILE A 124 -8.03 15.50 8.46
CA ILE A 124 -7.55 14.62 7.40
C ILE A 124 -8.70 14.35 6.44
N ASN A 125 -8.64 14.93 5.25
CA ASN A 125 -9.63 14.73 4.19
C ASN A 125 -9.13 13.83 3.04
N SER A 126 -7.89 13.36 3.12
CA SER A 126 -7.29 12.49 2.12
C SER A 126 -8.04 11.20 1.88
N GLN A 127 -7.96 10.73 0.65
CA GLN A 127 -8.54 9.45 0.25
C GLN A 127 -7.87 8.29 1.00
N MET A 128 -8.60 7.68 1.93
CA MET A 128 -8.24 6.39 2.50
C MET A 128 -8.40 5.31 1.43
N VAL A 129 -7.29 4.70 1.02
CA VAL A 129 -7.25 3.68 -0.04
C VAL A 129 -7.21 2.25 0.50
N ALA A 130 -6.83 2.06 1.76
CA ALA A 130 -6.93 0.79 2.47
C ALA A 130 -6.94 0.99 3.99
N ASP A 131 -7.67 0.13 4.71
CA ASP A 131 -7.47 -0.10 6.14
C ASP A 131 -6.85 -1.49 6.29
N LEU A 132 -5.65 -1.56 6.87
CA LEU A 132 -4.88 -2.79 7.03
C LEU A 132 -5.18 -3.48 8.37
N GLY A 133 -6.04 -2.90 9.20
CA GLY A 133 -6.26 -3.36 10.56
C GLY A 133 -5.02 -3.14 11.43
N LYS A 134 -4.72 -4.09 12.33
CA LYS A 134 -3.52 -4.00 13.17
C LYS A 134 -2.30 -4.49 12.40
N VAL A 135 -1.36 -3.59 12.15
CA VAL A 135 -0.05 -3.90 11.59
C VAL A 135 1.01 -3.51 12.61
N ASP A 136 1.98 -4.37 12.85
CA ASP A 136 3.17 -4.02 13.62
C ASP A 136 4.06 -3.12 12.77
N MET A 137 4.05 -1.82 13.05
CA MET A 137 4.80 -0.87 12.24
C MET A 137 6.27 -0.79 12.65
N GLY A 138 6.65 -1.43 13.76
CA GLY A 138 8.04 -1.64 14.16
C GLY A 138 8.69 -2.86 13.51
N ASP A 139 7.95 -3.73 12.82
CA ASP A 139 8.53 -4.81 12.00
C ASP A 139 9.00 -4.25 10.65
N TYR A 140 10.27 -4.44 10.32
CA TYR A 140 10.85 -4.04 9.04
C TYR A 140 10.19 -4.68 7.82
N LYS A 141 9.51 -5.82 7.99
CA LYS A 141 8.69 -6.44 6.93
C LYS A 141 7.49 -5.59 6.56
N SER A 142 6.86 -4.91 7.52
CA SER A 142 5.77 -3.97 7.26
C SER A 142 6.22 -2.79 6.41
N LEU A 143 7.47 -2.33 6.59
CA LEU A 143 8.09 -1.30 5.76
C LEU A 143 8.37 -1.83 4.33
N ILE A 144 8.84 -3.06 4.19
CA ILE A 144 9.04 -3.71 2.88
C ILE A 144 7.70 -3.81 2.14
N ASP A 145 6.67 -4.29 2.81
CA ASP A 145 5.34 -4.48 2.23
C ASP A 145 4.73 -3.15 1.79
N PHE A 146 4.91 -2.10 2.59
CA PHE A 146 4.54 -0.75 2.20
C PHE A 146 5.29 -0.29 0.94
N GLY A 147 6.62 -0.34 0.95
CA GLY A 147 7.43 0.13 -0.18
C GLY A 147 7.13 -0.61 -1.48
N LYS A 148 7.02 -1.94 -1.44
CA LYS A 148 6.66 -2.76 -2.61
C LYS A 148 5.25 -2.44 -3.10
N TRP A 149 4.28 -2.33 -2.19
CA TRP A 149 2.91 -1.99 -2.55
C TRP A 149 2.80 -0.59 -3.17
N VAL A 150 3.50 0.41 -2.64
CA VAL A 150 3.50 1.77 -3.23
C VAL A 150 4.09 1.75 -4.63
N LYS A 151 5.24 1.10 -4.85
CA LYS A 151 5.86 1.01 -6.19
C LYS A 151 4.96 0.31 -7.21
N GLN A 152 4.20 -0.69 -6.77
CA GLN A 152 3.24 -1.38 -7.62
C GLN A 152 2.03 -0.50 -7.97
N ASN A 153 1.49 0.24 -6.98
CA ASN A 153 0.22 0.94 -7.12
C ASN A 153 0.36 2.42 -7.51
N TYR A 154 1.54 3.00 -7.37
CA TYR A 154 1.86 4.40 -7.64
C TYR A 154 3.26 4.48 -8.26
N PRO A 155 3.45 3.92 -9.47
CA PRO A 155 4.76 3.89 -10.09
C PRO A 155 5.25 5.32 -10.38
N ALA A 156 6.54 5.56 -10.18
CA ALA A 156 7.22 6.78 -10.55
C ALA A 156 8.64 6.53 -11.06
N LYS A 157 9.26 7.56 -11.66
CA LYS A 157 10.66 7.53 -12.08
C LYS A 157 11.61 7.63 -10.88
N LYS A 158 11.21 8.41 -9.88
CA LYS A 158 11.98 8.65 -8.64
C LYS A 158 11.14 8.40 -7.40
N TYR A 159 11.78 7.86 -6.38
CA TYR A 159 11.14 7.51 -5.12
C TYR A 159 11.84 8.18 -3.94
N LEU A 160 11.06 8.87 -3.12
CA LEU A 160 11.48 9.32 -1.81
C LEU A 160 10.79 8.45 -0.76
N LEU A 161 11.55 7.89 0.18
CA LEU A 161 11.01 7.20 1.35
C LEU A 161 11.28 8.02 2.61
N VAL A 162 10.22 8.43 3.30
CA VAL A 162 10.28 9.02 4.65
C VAL A 162 9.95 7.92 5.65
N VAL A 163 10.83 7.71 6.62
CA VAL A 163 10.53 6.90 7.82
C VAL A 163 10.38 7.88 8.98
N TRP A 164 9.15 8.02 9.46
CA TRP A 164 8.76 8.99 10.48
C TRP A 164 8.44 8.28 11.78
N ASN A 165 9.06 8.68 12.89
CA ASN A 165 8.82 8.24 14.28
C ASN A 165 9.86 8.88 15.23
N HIS A 166 9.93 8.41 16.48
CA HIS A 166 11.18 8.39 17.25
C HIS A 166 12.31 7.63 16.55
N GLY A 167 13.53 7.94 16.96
CA GLY A 167 14.72 7.22 16.58
C GLY A 167 15.82 7.38 17.64
N SER A 168 16.77 6.45 17.66
CA SER A 168 17.96 6.52 18.52
C SER A 168 19.24 6.19 17.74
N GLY A 169 19.12 6.22 16.41
CA GLY A 169 20.12 5.84 15.39
C GLY A 169 21.24 4.94 15.89
N TRP A 170 22.43 5.51 16.09
CA TRP A 170 23.64 4.76 16.49
C TRP A 170 24.07 4.95 17.93
N GLU A 171 23.25 5.61 18.76
CA GLU A 171 23.64 6.05 20.10
C GLU A 171 24.30 4.92 20.90
N LYS A 172 25.47 5.23 21.48
CA LYS A 172 26.23 4.34 22.34
C LYS A 172 25.94 4.69 23.80
N SER A 173 24.69 4.58 24.24
CA SER A 173 24.41 4.64 25.69
C SER A 173 24.83 3.33 26.33
N MET A 174 25.79 3.39 27.26
CA MET A 174 26.26 2.25 28.05
C MET A 174 25.43 2.01 29.34
N GLY A 175 24.34 2.76 29.54
CA GLY A 175 23.62 2.79 30.83
C GLY A 175 22.20 2.22 30.82
N LEU A 176 21.54 2.15 29.66
CA LEU A 176 20.19 1.62 29.50
C LEU A 176 20.12 0.81 28.20
N PRO A 177 19.31 -0.26 28.11
CA PRO A 177 19.06 -0.95 26.85
C PRO A 177 18.25 -0.04 25.92
N ILE A 178 18.91 0.96 25.32
CA ILE A 178 18.34 1.68 24.17
C ILE A 178 18.35 0.68 23.02
N THR A 179 17.17 0.25 22.61
CA THR A 179 17.02 -0.64 21.47
C THR A 179 17.20 0.17 20.19
N LYS A 180 18.45 0.31 19.75
CA LYS A 180 18.87 1.18 18.65
C LYS A 180 18.06 0.94 17.38
N GLY A 181 17.39 1.98 16.89
CA GLY A 181 16.66 1.92 15.64
C GLY A 181 15.76 3.12 15.42
N ILE A 182 14.72 2.90 14.62
CA ILE A 182 13.70 3.85 14.21
C ILE A 182 12.35 3.16 14.17
N SER A 183 11.25 3.93 14.11
CA SER A 183 9.90 3.39 13.94
C SER A 183 9.45 2.54 15.13
N TYR A 184 9.54 3.10 16.34
CA TYR A 184 9.08 2.47 17.57
C TYR A 184 7.55 2.38 17.59
N ASP A 185 7.04 1.18 17.76
CA ASP A 185 5.63 0.86 17.91
C ASP A 185 5.36 0.43 19.35
N ASP A 186 4.78 1.32 20.16
CA ASP A 186 4.50 1.06 21.58
C ASP A 186 3.36 0.03 21.76
N GLU A 187 2.55 -0.22 20.72
CA GLU A 187 1.51 -1.26 20.78
C GLU A 187 2.14 -2.67 20.79
N THR A 188 3.22 -2.86 20.04
CA THR A 188 3.89 -4.17 19.89
C THR A 188 5.21 -4.26 20.67
N GLY A 189 5.80 -3.14 21.04
CA GLY A 189 7.15 -3.04 21.62
C GLY A 189 8.27 -3.21 20.60
N ASN A 190 7.96 -3.28 19.30
CA ASN A 190 8.96 -3.46 18.24
C ASN A 190 9.45 -2.12 17.67
N HIS A 191 10.60 -2.19 17.00
CA HIS A 191 11.24 -1.10 16.27
C HIS A 191 12.12 -1.69 15.18
N ILE A 192 12.44 -0.88 14.17
CA ILE A 192 13.32 -1.28 13.07
C ILE A 192 14.76 -0.91 13.45
N ASN A 193 15.59 -1.92 13.73
CA ASN A 193 17.01 -1.69 13.96
C ASN A 193 17.78 -1.42 12.64
N THR A 194 18.99 -0.89 12.74
CA THR A 194 19.76 -0.47 11.56
C THR A 194 20.03 -1.59 10.55
N PRO A 195 20.45 -2.82 10.95
CA PRO A 195 20.57 -3.92 10.01
C PRO A 195 19.26 -4.26 9.29
N GLN A 196 18.14 -4.27 10.02
CA GLN A 196 16.82 -4.52 9.45
C GLN A 196 16.40 -3.43 8.46
N LEU A 197 16.69 -2.16 8.75
CA LEU A 197 16.45 -1.07 7.81
C LEU A 197 17.24 -1.28 6.52
N GLY A 198 18.52 -1.69 6.62
CA GLY A 198 19.33 -2.05 5.45
C GLY A 198 18.75 -3.20 4.63
N MET A 199 18.24 -4.23 5.30
CA MET A 199 17.52 -5.34 4.65
C MET A 199 16.24 -4.85 3.97
N ALA A 200 15.47 -3.97 4.62
CA ALA A 200 14.24 -3.42 4.07
C ALA A 200 14.49 -2.61 2.80
N LEU A 201 15.48 -1.72 2.81
CA LEU A 201 15.84 -0.92 1.63
C LEU A 201 16.31 -1.79 0.46
N LYS A 202 17.10 -2.83 0.75
CA LYS A 202 17.53 -3.80 -0.27
C LYS A 202 16.33 -4.51 -0.92
N GLU A 203 15.36 -4.93 -0.12
CA GLU A 203 14.16 -5.63 -0.59
C GLU A 203 13.16 -4.73 -1.33
N ILE A 204 13.00 -3.48 -0.91
CA ILE A 204 12.17 -2.48 -1.61
C ILE A 204 12.82 -2.12 -2.97
N GLY A 205 14.14 -2.23 -3.06
CA GLY A 205 14.92 -1.88 -4.24
C GLY A 205 15.13 -0.37 -4.35
N LYS A 206 15.20 0.16 -5.58
CA LYS A 206 15.51 1.57 -5.83
C LYS A 206 14.66 2.53 -4.96
N ILE A 207 15.36 3.36 -4.19
CA ILE A 207 14.91 4.57 -3.48
C ILE A 207 15.94 5.65 -3.80
N ASP A 208 15.50 6.79 -4.34
CA ASP A 208 16.37 7.89 -4.76
C ASP A 208 16.76 8.80 -3.58
N ILE A 209 15.84 9.00 -2.63
CA ILE A 209 16.05 9.76 -1.41
C ILE A 209 15.48 8.99 -0.22
N LEU A 210 16.30 8.78 0.81
CA LEU A 210 15.85 8.28 2.12
C LEU A 210 15.87 9.45 3.10
N ASN A 211 14.72 9.75 3.71
CA ASN A 211 14.56 10.76 4.73
C ASN A 211 14.19 10.09 6.06
N PHE A 212 14.88 10.47 7.13
CA PHE A 212 14.53 10.11 8.49
C PHE A 212 13.91 11.32 9.16
N ASP A 213 12.60 11.28 9.34
CA ASP A 213 11.89 12.25 10.17
C ASP A 213 11.83 11.69 11.60
N ALA A 214 13.01 11.60 12.18
CA ALA A 214 13.28 10.95 13.45
C ALA A 214 14.63 11.42 14.02
N CYS A 215 14.80 11.33 15.34
CA CYS A 215 16.12 11.49 15.98
C CYS A 215 17.08 10.35 15.58
N LEU A 216 18.38 10.62 15.48
CA LEU A 216 19.42 9.65 15.04
C LEU A 216 20.66 9.67 15.95
#